data_AF-A0A8D5U7Q2-F1
#
_entry.id   AF-A0A8D5U7Q2-F1
#
_cell.length_a   1.000
_cell.length_b   1.000
_cell.length_c   1.000
_cell.angle_alpha   90.00
_cell.angle_beta   90.00
_cell.angle_gamma   90.00
#
_symmetry.space_group_name_H-M   'P 1'
#
loop_
_entity.id
_entity.type
_entity.pdbx_description
1 polymer ?
#
loop_
_entity_poly.entity_id
_entity_poly.type
_entity_poly.pdbx_seq_one_letter_code
_entity_poly.pdbx_strand_id
1 'polypeptide(L)' 'MSKKWSATTWFVVLGPLVIFLALTLWVASVLEKVPGWSFVPYIVVPMAVVFLIVGALFRYKWGKFIFG' A
#
# COMPACT_ATOMS: atom_id res chain seq x y z
N MET A 1 7.01 -26.21 7.77
CA MET A 1 6.23 -25.08 8.32
C MET A 1 6.53 -23.71 7.67
N SER A 2 7.68 -23.50 7.02
CA SER A 2 8.13 -22.16 6.56
C SER A 2 7.28 -21.46 5.47
N LYS A 3 6.71 -22.19 4.50
CA LYS A 3 5.98 -21.58 3.36
C LYS A 3 4.63 -20.96 3.73
N LYS A 4 3.85 -21.59 4.60
CA LYS A 4 2.54 -21.07 5.04
C LYS A 4 2.69 -19.78 5.83
N TRP A 5 3.68 -19.74 6.73
CA TRP A 5 3.95 -18.55 7.53
C TRP A 5 4.39 -17.38 6.65
N SER A 6 5.26 -17.62 5.67
CA SER A 6 5.65 -16.61 4.67
C SER A 6 4.44 -15.96 3.97
N ALA A 7 3.50 -16.76 3.44
CA ALA A 7 2.33 -16.22 2.74
C ALA A 7 1.41 -15.39 3.67
N THR A 8 1.17 -15.86 4.89
CA THR A 8 0.37 -15.14 5.88
C THR A 8 1.02 -13.81 6.27
N THR A 9 2.34 -13.78 6.51
CA THR A 9 3.01 -12.52 6.86
C THR A 9 3.01 -11.52 5.70
N TRP A 10 3.17 -12.00 4.47
CA TRP A 10 3.06 -11.15 3.28
C TRP A 10 1.67 -10.54 3.16
N PHE A 11 0.63 -11.32 3.42
CA PHE A 11 -0.75 -10.81 3.43
C PHE A 11 -0.98 -9.78 4.54
N VAL A 12 -0.44 -9.99 5.75
CA VAL A 12 -0.58 -9.04 6.87
C VAL A 12 0.16 -7.73 6.60
N VAL A 13 1.29 -7.77 5.90
CA VAL A 13 2.07 -6.54 5.60
C VAL A 13 1.57 -5.82 4.35
N LEU A 14 1.34 -6.54 3.25
CA LEU A 14 0.90 -5.94 1.98
C LEU A 14 -0.61 -5.71 1.93
N GLY A 15 -1.41 -6.55 2.58
CA GLY A 15 -2.87 -6.47 2.55
C GLY A 15 -3.40 -5.09 2.94
N PRO A 16 -3.03 -4.56 4.13
CA PRO A 16 -3.43 -3.21 4.54
C PRO A 16 -2.95 -2.12 3.57
N LEU A 17 -1.75 -2.24 2.99
CA LEU A 17 -1.21 -1.27 2.04
C LEU A 17 -1.96 -1.29 0.70
N VAL A 18 -2.34 -2.48 0.23
CA VAL A 18 -3.15 -2.63 -0.99
C VAL A 18 -4.57 -2.09 -0.76
N ILE A 19 -5.18 -2.37 0.40
CA ILE A 19 -6.48 -1.81 0.76
C ILE A 19 -6.40 -0.29 0.85
N PHE A 20 -5.34 0.25 1.47
CA PHE A 20 -5.10 1.68 1.54
C PHE A 20 -4.97 2.32 0.15
N LEU A 21 -4.23 1.69 -0.76
CA LEU A 21 -4.12 2.16 -2.14
C LEU A 21 -5.46 2.14 -2.86
N ALA A 22 -6.24 1.06 -2.72
CA ALA A 22 -7.56 0.94 -3.32
C ALA A 22 -8.53 2.03 -2.82
N LEU A 23 -8.55 2.28 -1.51
CA LEU A 23 -9.32 3.38 -0.92
C LEU A 23 -8.84 4.75 -1.42
N THR A 24 -7.52 4.94 -1.54
CA THR A 24 -6.94 6.19 -2.07
C THR A 24 -7.38 6.43 -3.51
N LEU A 25 -7.36 5.40 -4.36
CA LEU A 25 -7.83 5.50 -5.75
C LEU A 25 -9.33 5.80 -5.81
N TRP A 26 -10.13 5.18 -4.95
CA TRP A 26 -11.57 5.44 -4.88
C TRP A 26 -11.85 6.90 -4.49
N VAL A 27 -11.24 7.38 -3.40
CA VAL A 27 -11.39 8.77 -2.95
C VAL A 27 -10.85 9.76 -4.00
N ALA A 28 -9.72 9.46 -4.63
CA ALA A 28 -9.18 10.28 -5.70
C ALA A 28 -10.18 10.46 -6.86
N SER A 29 -10.85 9.38 -7.29
CA SER A 29 -11.85 9.43 -8.37
C SER A 29 -13.09 10.29 -8.04
N VAL A 30 -13.38 10.47 -6.76
CA VAL A 30 -14.40 11.39 -6.26
C VAL A 30 -13.86 12.81 -6.27
N LEU A 31 -12.67 13.04 -5.73
CA LEU A 31 -12.05 14.37 -5.60
C LEU A 31 -11.72 15.02 -6.94
N GLU A 32 -11.39 14.24 -7.99
CA GLU A 32 -11.19 14.78 -9.34
C GLU A 32 -12.41 15.54 -9.86
N LYS A 33 -13.61 15.17 -9.43
CA LYS A 33 -14.89 15.76 -9.86
C LYS A 33 -15.36 16.89 -8.95
N VAL A 34 -14.68 17.12 -7.83
CA VAL A 34 -15.04 18.16 -6.86
C VAL A 34 -14.25 19.44 -7.19
N PRO A 35 -14.94 20.55 -7.53
CA PRO A 35 -14.28 21.82 -7.76
C PRO A 35 -13.44 22.24 -6.54
N GLY A 36 -12.19 22.64 -6.79
CA GLY A 36 -11.23 23.02 -5.75
C GLY A 36 -10.39 21.88 -5.17
N TRP A 37 -10.71 20.62 -5.47
CA TRP A 37 -10.00 19.43 -4.95
C TRP A 37 -9.33 18.58 -6.04
N SER A 38 -9.47 18.94 -7.31
CA SER A 38 -8.94 18.20 -8.46
C SER A 38 -7.42 18.00 -8.45
N PHE A 39 -6.68 18.82 -7.70
CA PHE A 39 -5.23 18.68 -7.55
C PHE A 39 -4.82 17.58 -6.56
N VAL A 40 -5.66 17.27 -5.56
CA VAL A 40 -5.32 16.32 -4.48
C VAL A 40 -4.98 14.92 -5.01
N PRO A 41 -5.73 14.32 -5.95
CA PRO A 41 -5.41 13.05 -6.60
C PRO A 41 -3.96 12.93 -7.08
N TYR A 42 -3.42 13.99 -7.69
CA TYR A 42 -2.07 14.03 -8.25
C TYR A 42 -0.96 13.95 -7.19
N ILE A 43 -1.28 14.20 -5.91
CA ILE A 43 -0.34 14.08 -4.81
C ILE A 43 -0.54 12.76 -4.06
N VAL A 44 -1.80 12.48 -3.68
CA VAL A 44 -2.10 11.37 -2.75
C VAL A 44 -1.93 10.01 -3.41
N VAL A 45 -2.22 9.88 -4.71
CA VAL A 45 -2.08 8.61 -5.42
C VAL A 45 -0.60 8.21 -5.55
N PRO A 46 0.33 9.08 -6.04
CA PRO A 46 1.75 8.76 -6.01
C PRO A 46 2.28 8.45 -4.61
N MET A 47 1.82 9.19 -3.59
CA MET A 47 2.23 8.94 -2.21
C MET A 47 1.80 7.55 -1.72
N ALA A 48 0.57 7.12 -2.00
CA ALA A 48 0.10 5.78 -1.65
C ALA A 48 0.87 4.68 -2.38
N VAL A 49 1.24 4.89 -3.65
CA VAL A 49 2.10 3.97 -4.40
C VAL A 49 3.49 3.86 -3.77
N VAL A 50 4.09 4.98 -3.36
CA VAL A 50 5.38 4.98 -2.66
C VAL A 50 5.30 4.19 -1.35
N PHE A 51 4.24 4.39 -0.56
CA PHE A 51 4.04 3.62 0.68
C PHE A 51 3.94 2.11 0.43
N LEU A 52 3.23 1.69 -0.62
CA LEU A 52 3.14 0.28 -0.99
C LEU A 52 4.51 -0.29 -1.36
N ILE A 53 5.29 0.44 -2.17
CA ILE A 53 6.64 0.03 -2.59
C ILE A 53 7.57 -0.07 -1.38
N VAL A 54 7.58 0.96 -0.51
CA VAL A 54 8.41 0.98 0.68
C VAL A 54 8.04 -0.17 1.62
N GLY A 55 6.75 -0.44 1.84
CA GLY A 55 6.30 -1.57 2.65
C GLY A 55 6.72 -2.92 2.08
N ALA A 56 6.64 -3.10 0.76
CA ALA A 56 7.11 -4.29 0.07
C ALA A 56 8.63 -4.48 0.22
N LEU A 57 9.41 -3.41 0.03
CA LEU A 57 10.87 -3.41 0.20
C LEU A 57 11.27 -3.68 1.65
N PHE A 58 10.56 -3.09 2.62
CA PHE A 58 10.80 -3.33 4.04
C PHE A 58 10.58 -4.81 4.38
N ARG A 59 9.48 -5.41 3.91
CA ARG A 59 9.24 -6.85 4.10
C ARG A 59 10.25 -7.73 3.39
N TYR A 60 10.73 -7.33 2.22
CA TYR A 60 11.74 -8.07 1.48
C TYR A 60 13.10 -8.07 2.22
N LYS A 61 13.53 -6.91 2.72
CA LYS A 61 14.82 -6.74 3.41
C LYS A 61 14.81 -7.26 4.85
N TRP A 62 13.75 -6.95 5.61
CA TRP A 62 13.68 -7.23 7.05
C TRP A 62 12.80 -8.41 7.40
N GLY A 63 11.88 -8.81 6.53
CA GLY A 63 11.00 -9.93 6.83
C GLY A 63 11.68 -11.30 6.82
N LYS A 64 12.89 -11.39 6.27
CA LYS A 64 13.76 -12.57 6.44
C LYS A 64 14.49 -12.59 7.79
N PHE A 65 14.57 -11.44 8.47
CA PHE A 65 15.23 -11.28 9.77
C PHE A 65 14.24 -11.41 10.93
N ILE A 66 13.02 -10.88 10.77
CA ILE A 66 11.97 -10.90 11.80
C ILE A 66 11.16 -12.22 11.78
N PHE A 67 11.03 -12.84 10.59
CA PHE A 67 10.19 -14.03 10.39
C PHE A 67 10.94 -15.20 9.74
N GLY A 68 12.27 -15.13 9.67
CA GLY A 68 13.15 -16.18 9.17
C GLY A 68 13.53 -17.18 10.25
#